data_AF-A0A1A9BVX2-F1
#
_entry.id   AF-A0A1A9BVX2-F1
#
_cell.length_a   1.000
_cell.length_b   1.000
_cell.length_c   1.000
_cell.angle_alpha   90.00
_cell.angle_beta   90.00
_cell.angle_gamma   90.00
#
_symmetry.space_group_name_H-M   'P 1'
#
loop_
_entity.id
_entity.type
_entity.pdbx_description
1 polymer ?
#
loop_
_entity_poly.entity_id
_entity_poly.type
_entity_poly.pdbx_seq_one_letter_code
_entity_poly.pdbx_strand_id
1 'polypeptide(L)'
;MPAEVLAGFTDALIAPPPQQPDPWQPVTAAGWHRDTDGTARSPDSMCHIELRPLSEFSGRSSWHVETCEPGDGQFPGPRIWHAYFDEGVPARLVGSFLTALADRSPLQRGMYDRTGHYSAVQEPSPLRPQQVVDAHTARIASLRARARSARKQQTKPATTPAQAHTAQPAPRR
;
A
#
# COMPACT_ATOMS: atom_id res chain seq x y z
N MET A 1 3.78 -2.41 -13.56
CA MET A 1 3.15 -2.55 -12.23
C MET A 1 1.64 -2.58 -12.40
N PRO A 2 0.91 -3.45 -11.67
CA PRO A 2 -0.55 -3.53 -11.74
C PRO A 2 -1.26 -2.26 -11.23
N ALA A 3 -2.38 -1.88 -11.84
CA ALA A 3 -3.12 -0.67 -11.49
C ALA A 3 -3.83 -0.78 -10.13
N GLU A 4 -4.16 -2.00 -9.71
CA GLU A 4 -4.87 -2.29 -8.46
C GLU A 4 -4.00 -2.07 -7.25
N VAL A 5 -2.71 -2.41 -7.36
CA VAL A 5 -1.69 -2.15 -6.33
C VAL A 5 -1.50 -0.63 -6.17
N LEU A 6 -1.41 0.10 -7.29
CA LEU A 6 -1.39 1.57 -7.29
C LEU A 6 -2.63 2.16 -6.63
N ALA A 7 -3.82 1.66 -6.99
CA ALA A 7 -5.07 2.14 -6.44
C ALA A 7 -5.13 1.93 -4.91
N GLY A 8 -4.71 0.76 -4.42
CA GLY A 8 -4.61 0.48 -2.98
C GLY A 8 -3.67 1.44 -2.26
N PHE A 9 -2.49 1.69 -2.83
CA PHE A 9 -1.53 2.67 -2.31
C PHE A 9 -2.10 4.09 -2.28
N THR A 10 -2.75 4.54 -3.36
CA THR A 10 -3.32 5.88 -3.42
C THR A 10 -4.53 6.06 -2.49
N ASP A 11 -5.32 5.02 -2.29
CA ASP A 11 -6.44 5.05 -1.34
C ASP A 11 -5.94 5.25 0.10
N ALA A 12 -4.76 4.72 0.43
CA ALA A 12 -4.13 4.89 1.74
C ALA A 12 -3.63 6.32 2.02
N LEU A 13 -3.51 7.18 0.99
CA LEU A 13 -3.18 8.60 1.17
C LEU A 13 -4.32 9.37 1.85
N ILE A 14 -5.56 8.93 1.65
CA ILE A 14 -6.78 9.58 2.17
C ILE A 14 -7.51 8.75 3.22
N ALA A 15 -7.10 7.50 3.42
CA ALA A 15 -7.62 6.66 4.49
C ALA A 15 -7.01 7.06 5.85
N PRO A 16 -7.77 6.92 6.95
CA PRO A 16 -7.17 7.03 8.29
C PRO A 16 -6.08 5.96 8.42
N PRO A 17 -4.98 6.26 9.16
CA PRO A 17 -3.89 5.33 9.33
C PRO A 17 -4.42 4.03 9.96
N PRO A 18 -4.14 2.86 9.37
CA PRO A 18 -4.52 1.59 9.96
C PRO A 18 -3.80 1.42 11.31
N GLN A 19 -4.41 0.67 12.21
CA GLN A 19 -3.81 0.30 13.50
C GLN A 19 -2.66 -0.71 13.36
N GLN A 20 -2.40 -1.19 12.14
CA GLN A 20 -1.51 -2.31 11.90
C GLN A 20 -0.05 -1.84 11.84
N PRO A 21 0.80 -2.25 12.80
CA PRO A 21 2.16 -1.71 12.91
C PRO A 21 3.18 -2.45 12.06
N ASP A 22 2.91 -3.70 11.65
CA ASP A 22 3.85 -4.52 10.88
C ASP A 22 3.46 -4.61 9.38
N PRO A 23 4.24 -4.00 8.47
CA PRO A 23 4.03 -4.08 7.03
C PRO A 23 4.13 -5.51 6.45
N TRP A 24 4.82 -6.43 7.15
CA TRP A 24 5.00 -7.80 6.66
C TRP A 24 3.80 -8.72 6.94
N GLN A 25 2.92 -8.36 7.86
CA GLN A 25 1.82 -9.23 8.26
C GLN A 25 0.90 -9.65 7.09
N PRO A 26 0.50 -8.76 6.15
CA PRO A 26 -0.33 -9.17 5.02
C PRO A 26 0.37 -10.18 4.11
N VAL A 27 1.68 -10.02 3.92
CA VAL A 27 2.54 -10.88 3.10
C VAL A 27 2.64 -12.28 3.70
N THR A 28 2.93 -12.37 5.01
CA THR A 28 3.01 -13.65 5.71
C THR A 28 1.64 -14.33 5.83
N ALA A 29 0.57 -13.57 6.09
CA ALA A 29 -0.80 -14.08 6.13
C ALA A 29 -1.26 -14.64 4.76
N ALA A 30 -0.79 -14.03 3.67
CA ALA A 30 -0.98 -14.54 2.32
C ALA A 30 -0.04 -15.70 1.98
N GLY A 31 0.66 -16.30 2.95
CA GLY A 31 1.48 -17.50 2.75
C GLY A 31 2.74 -17.30 1.92
N TRP A 32 3.25 -16.07 1.83
CA TRP A 32 4.55 -15.81 1.20
C TRP A 32 5.67 -16.34 2.09
N HIS A 33 6.75 -16.81 1.46
CA HIS A 33 7.94 -17.21 2.19
C HIS A 33 8.68 -15.95 2.64
N ARG A 34 8.88 -15.78 3.95
CA ARG A 34 9.62 -14.64 4.50
C ARG A 34 10.91 -15.15 5.14
N ASP A 35 12.03 -14.59 4.68
CA ASP A 35 13.35 -14.90 5.20
C ASP A 35 13.73 -13.94 6.34
N THR A 36 14.71 -14.34 7.15
CA THR A 36 15.19 -13.57 8.31
C THR A 36 16.02 -12.35 7.92
N ASP A 37 16.46 -12.27 6.67
CA ASP A 37 17.27 -11.20 6.09
C ASP A 37 16.45 -9.98 5.63
N GLY A 38 15.14 -9.97 5.90
CA GLY A 38 14.25 -8.89 5.48
C GLY A 38 13.75 -9.04 4.05
N THR A 39 13.79 -10.25 3.50
CA THR A 39 13.23 -10.56 2.18
C THR A 39 11.96 -11.41 2.28
N ALA A 40 11.11 -11.34 1.25
CA ALA A 40 9.96 -12.23 1.10
C ALA A 40 9.67 -12.55 -0.36
N ARG A 41 9.21 -13.77 -0.63
CA ARG A 41 8.92 -14.29 -1.97
C ARG A 41 7.48 -14.78 -2.07
N SER A 42 6.84 -14.48 -3.19
CA SER A 42 5.51 -15.00 -3.50
C SER A 42 5.56 -16.52 -3.70
N PRO A 43 4.44 -17.24 -3.49
CA PRO A 43 4.39 -18.70 -3.66
C PRO A 43 4.76 -19.20 -5.07
N ASP A 44 4.54 -18.39 -6.10
CA ASP A 44 4.94 -18.67 -7.48
C ASP A 44 6.39 -18.27 -7.80
N SER A 45 7.12 -17.73 -6.81
CA SER A 45 8.49 -17.23 -6.92
C SER A 45 8.70 -16.09 -7.93
N MET A 46 7.64 -15.48 -8.45
CA MET A 46 7.75 -14.39 -9.43
C MET A 46 7.96 -13.03 -8.77
N CYS A 47 7.39 -12.81 -7.57
CA CYS A 47 7.48 -11.56 -6.85
C CYS A 47 8.43 -11.67 -5.65
N HIS A 48 9.31 -10.69 -5.52
CA HIS A 48 10.30 -10.57 -4.47
C HIS A 48 10.20 -9.21 -3.79
N ILE A 49 10.22 -9.20 -2.47
CA ILE A 49 10.24 -8.00 -1.63
C ILE A 49 11.54 -8.04 -0.84
N GLU A 50 12.24 -6.93 -0.76
CA GLU A 50 13.44 -6.78 0.06
C GLU A 50 13.40 -5.47 0.81
N LEU A 51 13.68 -5.52 2.11
CA LEU A 51 13.96 -4.37 2.93
C LEU A 51 15.46 -4.19 3.05
N ARG A 52 16.03 -3.31 2.23
CA ARG A 52 17.47 -3.09 2.14
C ARG A 52 17.90 -1.94 3.06
N PRO A 53 18.95 -2.09 3.89
CA PRO A 53 19.57 -0.94 4.53
C PRO A 53 20.22 -0.04 3.48
N LEU A 54 19.94 1.27 3.51
CA LEU A 54 20.52 2.25 2.57
C LEU A 54 22.03 2.43 2.79
N SER A 55 22.48 2.24 4.02
CA SER A 55 23.89 2.17 4.42
C SER A 55 23.97 1.51 5.79
N GLU A 56 25.02 0.73 6.03
CA GLU A 56 25.33 0.08 7.32
C GLU A 56 25.31 1.06 8.51
N PHE A 57 25.57 2.35 8.25
CA PHE A 57 25.66 3.39 9.27
C PHE A 57 24.42 4.26 9.41
N SER A 58 23.49 4.18 8.47
CA SER A 58 22.42 5.19 8.34
C SER A 58 21.14 4.85 9.10
N GLY A 59 20.98 3.62 9.60
CA GLY A 59 19.74 3.14 10.25
C GLY A 59 18.49 3.20 9.36
N ARG A 60 18.64 3.66 8.12
CA ARG A 60 17.59 3.93 7.15
C ARG A 60 17.51 2.74 6.21
N SER A 61 16.29 2.37 5.88
CA SER A 61 16.01 1.24 4.99
C SER A 61 15.10 1.67 3.86
N SER A 62 15.29 1.08 2.69
CA SER A 62 14.44 1.24 1.53
C SER A 62 13.80 -0.09 1.15
N TRP A 63 12.55 -0.02 0.69
CA TRP A 63 11.83 -1.18 0.19
C TRP A 63 12.02 -1.30 -1.30
N HIS A 64 12.35 -2.51 -1.74
CA HIS A 64 12.42 -2.89 -3.14
C HIS A 64 11.41 -4.01 -3.36
N VAL A 65 10.53 -3.82 -4.33
CA VAL A 65 9.58 -4.85 -4.73
C VAL A 65 9.72 -5.09 -6.21
N GLU A 66 10.10 -6.31 -6.57
CA GLU A 66 10.36 -6.70 -7.95
C GLU A 66 9.44 -7.85 -8.33
N THR A 67 8.93 -7.83 -9.56
CA THR A 67 8.32 -9.02 -10.16
C THR A 67 9.04 -9.32 -11.45
N CYS A 68 9.48 -10.56 -11.58
CA CYS A 68 10.20 -11.08 -12.72
C CYS A 68 9.46 -12.30 -13.28
N GLU A 69 9.68 -12.57 -14.56
CA GLU A 69 9.31 -13.87 -15.13
C GLU A 69 10.07 -15.00 -14.42
N PRO A 70 9.50 -16.23 -14.35
CA PRO A 70 10.23 -17.39 -13.88
C PRO A 70 11.50 -17.56 -14.72
N GLY A 71 12.66 -17.62 -14.07
CA GLY A 71 13.93 -17.81 -14.76
C GLY A 71 14.37 -19.27 -14.83
N ASP A 72 15.56 -19.52 -15.37
CA ASP A 72 16.11 -20.86 -15.62
C ASP A 72 16.70 -21.51 -14.34
N GLY A 73 16.22 -21.12 -13.16
CA GLY A 73 16.67 -21.60 -11.85
C GLY A 73 17.95 -20.95 -11.32
N GLN A 74 18.85 -20.47 -12.19
CA GLN A 74 20.10 -19.82 -11.77
C GLN A 74 20.03 -18.29 -11.72
N PHE A 75 19.19 -17.69 -12.56
CA PHE A 75 18.94 -16.25 -12.58
C PHE A 75 17.44 -15.99 -12.67
N PRO A 76 16.93 -14.91 -12.05
CA PRO A 76 15.55 -14.49 -12.30
C PRO A 76 15.36 -14.14 -13.77
N GLY A 77 14.17 -14.41 -14.30
CA GLY A 77 13.83 -14.04 -15.68
C GLY A 77 13.71 -12.52 -15.85
N PRO A 78 13.31 -12.07 -17.05
CA PRO A 78 13.07 -10.66 -17.33
C PRO A 78 12.21 -9.97 -16.28
N ARG A 79 12.63 -8.78 -15.86
CA ARG A 79 11.88 -7.96 -14.90
C ARG A 79 10.62 -7.42 -15.55
N ILE A 80 9.46 -7.77 -15.01
CA ILE A 80 8.15 -7.29 -15.45
C ILE A 80 7.91 -5.88 -14.91
N TRP A 81 8.18 -5.67 -13.61
CA TRP A 81 8.11 -4.36 -12.99
C TRP A 81 8.92 -4.30 -11.69
N HIS A 82 9.18 -3.07 -11.23
CA HIS A 82 9.82 -2.79 -9.95
C HIS A 82 9.19 -1.56 -9.30
N ALA A 83 9.08 -1.58 -7.97
CA ALA A 83 8.70 -0.46 -7.14
C ALA A 83 9.76 -0.24 -6.06
N TYR A 84 10.02 1.04 -5.78
CA TYR A 84 10.99 1.48 -4.80
C TYR A 84 10.33 2.47 -3.85
N PHE A 85 10.52 2.26 -2.54
CA PHE A 85 10.12 3.20 -1.51
C PHE A 85 11.32 3.53 -0.62
N ASP A 86 11.65 4.80 -0.53
CA ASP A 86 12.68 5.28 0.37
C ASP A 86 12.21 5.31 1.84
N GLU A 87 13.12 5.71 2.72
CA GLU A 87 12.88 5.90 4.16
C GLU A 87 11.79 6.93 4.49
N GLY A 88 11.51 7.87 3.58
CA GLY A 88 10.57 8.97 3.77
C GLY A 88 9.13 8.54 3.55
N VAL A 89 8.91 7.41 2.88
CA VAL A 89 7.58 6.85 2.67
C VAL A 89 7.05 6.31 3.99
N PRO A 90 5.92 6.82 4.51
CA PRO A 90 5.34 6.34 5.76
C PRO A 90 5.06 4.84 5.71
N ALA A 91 5.41 4.10 6.77
CA ALA A 91 5.23 2.65 6.86
C ALA A 91 3.79 2.19 6.54
N ARG A 92 2.78 3.01 6.84
CA ARG A 92 1.38 2.73 6.49
C ARG A 92 1.14 2.59 4.97
N LEU A 93 1.84 3.38 4.16
CA LEU A 93 1.69 3.35 2.70
C LEU A 93 2.35 2.10 2.15
N VAL A 94 3.54 1.76 2.65
CA VAL A 94 4.19 0.49 2.33
C VAL A 94 3.31 -0.69 2.75
N GLY A 95 2.75 -0.68 3.96
CA GLY A 95 1.81 -1.69 4.42
C GLY A 95 0.60 -1.83 3.48
N SER A 96 -0.01 -0.70 3.05
CA SER A 96 -1.12 -0.75 2.08
C SER A 96 -0.72 -1.31 0.71
N PHE A 97 0.50 -1.00 0.25
CA PHE A 97 1.06 -1.54 -0.98
C PHE A 97 1.23 -3.05 -0.87
N LEU A 98 1.84 -3.52 0.22
CA LEU A 98 2.06 -4.94 0.49
C LEU A 98 0.75 -5.70 0.68
N THR A 99 -0.26 -5.10 1.32
CA THR A 99 -1.61 -5.67 1.39
C THR A 99 -2.21 -5.85 -0.01
N ALA A 100 -2.15 -4.82 -0.85
CA ALA A 100 -2.70 -4.90 -2.20
C ALA A 100 -1.93 -5.88 -3.10
N LEU A 101 -0.62 -6.02 -2.88
CA LEU A 101 0.23 -6.96 -3.59
C LEU A 101 -0.03 -8.42 -3.17
N ALA A 102 -0.30 -8.65 -1.89
CA ALA A 102 -0.56 -9.97 -1.33
C ALA A 102 -2.00 -10.44 -1.51
N ASP A 103 -2.92 -9.56 -1.96
CA ASP A 103 -4.32 -9.89 -2.20
C ASP A 103 -4.45 -10.87 -3.38
N ARG A 104 -4.99 -12.06 -3.08
CA ARG A 104 -5.23 -13.14 -4.06
C ARG A 104 -6.63 -13.08 -4.67
N SER A 105 -7.41 -12.05 -4.36
CA SER A 105 -8.77 -11.89 -4.89
C SER A 105 -8.75 -11.78 -6.41
N PRO A 106 -9.61 -12.51 -7.14
CA PRO A 106 -9.66 -12.44 -8.59
C PRO A 106 -9.96 -11.01 -9.09
N LEU A 107 -9.11 -10.51 -9.99
CA LEU A 107 -9.30 -9.21 -10.61
C LEU A 107 -10.41 -9.27 -11.65
N GLN A 108 -11.40 -8.39 -11.52
CA GLN A 108 -12.50 -8.31 -12.48
C GLN A 108 -12.03 -7.54 -13.72
N ARG A 109 -11.83 -8.26 -14.83
CA ARG A 109 -11.38 -7.72 -16.12
C ARG A 109 -12.24 -8.24 -17.26
N GLY A 110 -12.18 -7.53 -18.39
CA GLY A 110 -12.81 -8.01 -19.62
C GLY A 110 -12.21 -9.34 -20.04
N MET A 111 -13.06 -10.30 -20.41
CA MET A 111 -12.61 -11.57 -20.97
C MET A 111 -11.81 -11.29 -22.26
N TYR A 112 -10.63 -11.90 -22.39
CA TYR A 112 -9.68 -11.71 -23.49
C TYR A 112 -8.99 -10.33 -23.53
N ASP A 113 -9.06 -9.57 -22.45
CA ASP A 113 -8.28 -8.34 -22.35
C ASP A 113 -6.77 -8.66 -22.39
N ARG A 114 -6.04 -7.91 -23.22
CA ARG A 114 -4.60 -8.07 -23.47
C ARG A 114 -3.73 -7.34 -22.44
N THR A 115 -4.34 -6.69 -21.46
CA THR A 115 -3.63 -5.92 -20.43
C THR A 115 -2.98 -6.79 -19.34
N GLY A 116 -3.28 -8.09 -19.30
CA GLY A 116 -2.66 -9.04 -18.39
C GLY A 116 -1.32 -9.59 -18.90
N HIS A 117 -0.47 -10.04 -17.97
CA HIS A 117 0.68 -10.87 -18.33
C HIS A 117 0.20 -12.18 -18.99
N TYR A 118 0.95 -12.74 -19.94
CA TYR A 118 0.52 -13.92 -20.71
C TYR A 118 0.31 -15.17 -19.84
N SER A 119 0.91 -15.22 -18.64
CA SER A 119 0.72 -16.31 -17.68
C SER A 119 -0.56 -16.18 -16.84
N ALA A 120 -1.30 -15.07 -16.96
CA ALA A 120 -2.52 -14.87 -16.18
C ALA A 120 -3.64 -15.79 -16.69
N VAL A 121 -4.20 -16.59 -15.77
CA VAL A 121 -5.37 -17.42 -16.04
C VAL A 121 -6.62 -16.57 -15.96
N GLN A 122 -7.48 -16.63 -16.98
CA GLN A 122 -8.76 -15.93 -17.01
C GLN A 122 -9.91 -16.92 -16.86
N GLU A 123 -10.82 -16.66 -15.94
CA GLU A 123 -12.00 -17.47 -15.70
C GLU A 123 -13.27 -16.60 -15.77
N PRO A 124 -14.40 -17.14 -16.27
CA PRO A 124 -15.67 -16.42 -16.24
C PRO A 124 -16.07 -16.08 -14.80
N SER A 125 -16.36 -14.80 -14.55
CA SER A 125 -16.84 -14.35 -13.25
C SER A 125 -18.31 -14.73 -13.05
N PRO A 126 -18.71 -15.18 -11.84
CA PRO A 126 -20.12 -15.37 -11.50
C PRO A 126 -20.86 -14.04 -11.30
N LEU A 127 -20.14 -12.91 -11.24
CA LEU A 127 -20.73 -11.59 -11.06
C LEU A 127 -21.30 -11.06 -12.37
N ARG A 128 -22.47 -10.42 -12.30
CA ARG A 128 -23.01 -9.68 -13.43
C ARG A 128 -22.18 -8.41 -13.66
N PRO A 129 -22.00 -7.97 -14.93
CA PRO A 129 -21.27 -6.74 -15.24
C PRO A 129 -21.74 -5.52 -14.44
N GLN A 130 -23.06 -5.37 -14.25
CA GLN A 130 -23.62 -4.27 -13.44
C GLN A 130 -23.13 -4.30 -11.99
N GLN A 131 -22.97 -5.47 -11.38
CA GLN A 131 -22.49 -5.57 -9.98
C GLN A 131 -21.02 -5.11 -9.86
N VAL A 132 -20.21 -5.38 -10.87
CA VAL A 132 -18.82 -4.90 -10.92
C VAL A 132 -18.78 -3.38 -11.05
N VAL A 133 -19.63 -2.81 -11.92
CA VAL A 133 -19.77 -1.35 -12.09
C VAL A 133 -20.28 -0.69 -10.80
N ASP A 134 -21.28 -1.27 -10.16
CA ASP A 134 -21.86 -0.75 -8.92
C ASP A 134 -20.82 -0.77 -7.78
N ALA A 135 -20.08 -1.87 -7.62
CA ALA A 135 -19.02 -1.99 -6.62
C ALA A 135 -17.90 -0.95 -6.86
N HIS A 136 -17.47 -0.79 -8.12
CA HIS A 136 -16.47 0.22 -8.47
C HIS A 136 -16.98 1.65 -8.18
N THR A 137 -18.21 1.96 -8.58
CA THR A 137 -18.83 3.27 -8.38
C THR A 137 -18.98 3.58 -6.88
N ALA A 138 -19.41 2.60 -6.08
CA ALA A 138 -19.51 2.71 -4.63
C ALA A 138 -18.15 2.98 -3.98
N ARG A 139 -17.08 2.29 -4.41
CA ARG A 139 -15.70 2.55 -3.95
C ARG A 139 -15.29 3.99 -4.24
N ILE A 140 -15.44 4.46 -5.47
CA ILE A 140 -15.07 5.83 -5.86
C ILE A 140 -15.88 6.88 -5.07
N ALA A 141 -17.18 6.66 -4.90
CA ALA A 141 -18.04 7.56 -4.12
C ALA A 141 -17.60 7.66 -2.64
N SER A 142 -17.26 6.52 -2.03
CA SER A 142 -16.73 6.43 -0.66
C SER A 142 -15.41 7.19 -0.51
N LEU A 143 -14.46 6.97 -1.43
CA LEU A 143 -13.17 7.68 -1.44
C LEU A 143 -13.36 9.20 -1.58
N ARG A 144 -14.24 9.64 -2.49
CA ARG A 144 -14.57 11.07 -2.65
C ARG A 144 -15.21 11.66 -1.40
N ALA A 145 -16.06 10.92 -0.70
CA ALA A 145 -16.65 11.35 0.56
C ALA A 145 -15.56 11.53 1.64
N ARG A 146 -14.66 10.56 1.78
CA ARG A 146 -13.53 10.62 2.73
C ARG A 146 -12.60 11.78 2.46
N ALA A 147 -12.18 11.97 1.21
CA ALA A 147 -11.31 13.08 0.82
C ALA A 147 -11.95 14.44 1.16
N ARG A 148 -13.26 14.60 0.93
CA ARG A 148 -14.00 15.81 1.33
C ARG A 148 -14.03 16.00 2.84
N SER A 149 -14.27 14.94 3.60
CA SER A 149 -14.27 14.99 5.07
C SER A 149 -12.90 15.35 5.63
N ALA A 150 -11.82 14.75 5.12
CA ALA A 150 -10.45 15.06 5.53
C ALA A 150 -10.09 16.53 5.29
N ARG A 151 -10.45 17.07 4.11
CA ARG A 151 -10.28 18.51 3.80
C ARG A 151 -11.04 19.40 4.78
N LYS A 152 -12.31 19.06 5.09
CA LYS A 152 -13.11 19.83 6.06
C LYS A 152 -12.48 19.87 7.45
N GLN A 153 -11.91 18.75 7.91
CA GLN A 153 -11.22 18.70 9.21
C GLN A 153 -9.95 19.54 9.22
N GLN A 154 -9.18 19.57 8.13
CA GLN A 154 -7.98 20.42 8.01
C GLN A 154 -8.31 21.92 7.96
N THR A 155 -9.44 22.29 7.37
CA THR A 155 -9.90 23.70 7.34
C THR A 155 -10.64 24.14 8.60
N LYS A 156 -10.83 23.25 9.58
CA LYS A 156 -11.43 23.63 10.87
C LYS A 156 -10.39 24.46 11.63
N PRO A 157 -10.63 25.76 11.90
CA PRO A 157 -9.67 26.58 12.62
C PRO A 157 -9.39 25.93 13.98
N ALA A 158 -8.11 25.75 14.30
CA ALA A 158 -7.69 25.32 15.62
C ALA A 158 -8.28 26.31 16.63
N THR A 159 -9.08 25.82 17.58
CA THR A 159 -9.52 26.62 18.72
C THR A 159 -8.26 27.08 19.43
N THR A 160 -7.94 28.36 19.32
CA THR A 160 -6.82 29.00 20.01
C THR A 160 -6.96 28.68 21.49
N PRO A 161 -5.96 28.09 22.17
CA PRO A 161 -5.98 27.98 23.61
C PRO A 161 -6.07 29.41 24.17
N ALA A 162 -7.12 29.69 24.95
CA ALA A 162 -7.23 30.96 25.65
C ALA A 162 -5.98 31.13 26.52
N GLN A 163 -5.17 32.15 26.22
CA GLN A 163 -4.08 32.55 27.09
C GLN A 163 -4.68 32.93 28.44
N ALA A 164 -4.53 32.05 29.43
CA ALA A 164 -4.74 32.39 30.82
C ALA A 164 -3.60 33.35 31.20
N HIS A 165 -3.90 34.65 31.18
CA HIS A 165 -3.00 35.67 31.71
C HIS A 165 -2.70 35.34 33.17
N THR A 166 -1.45 34.97 33.44
CA THR A 166 -0.89 34.88 34.78
C THR A 166 -0.92 36.28 35.41
N ALA A 167 -1.85 36.48 36.34
CA ALA A 167 -1.82 37.64 37.22
C ALA A 167 -0.56 37.56 38.11
N GLN A 168 0.36 38.48 37.84
CA GLN A 168 1.63 38.63 38.56
C GLN A 168 1.37 39.43 39.86
N PRO A 169 1.66 38.91 41.07
CA PRO A 169 1.52 39.71 42.28
C PRO A 169 2.67 40.71 42.40
N ALA A 170 2.33 41.95 42.75
CA ALA A 170 3.25 43.07 42.97
C ALA A 170 4.17 42.85 44.19
N PRO A 171 5.38 43.44 44.21
CA PRO A 171 6.31 43.30 45.33
C PRO A 171 5.86 44.17 46.52
N ARG A 172 5.91 43.60 47.74
CA ARG A 172 5.82 44.39 48.99
C ARG A 172 7.21 44.76 49.48
N ARG A 173 7.29 46.03 49.88
CA ARG A 173 8.42 46.76 50.45
C ARG A 173 8.56 46.48 51.94
#